data_AF-A0A966MRL0-F1
#
_entry.id   AF-A0A966MRL0-F1
#
_cell.length_a   1.000
_cell.length_b   1.000
_cell.length_c   1.000
_cell.angle_alpha   90.00
_cell.angle_beta   90.00
_cell.angle_gamma   90.00
#
_symmetry.space_group_name_H-M   'P 1'
#
loop_
_entity.id
_entity.type
_entity.pdbx_description
1 polymer ?
#
loop_
_entity_poly.entity_id
_entity_poly.type
_entity_poly.pdbx_seq_one_letter_code
_entity_poly.pdbx_strand_id
1 'polypeptide(L)'
;MTAVPVTSKLPDVGVSIFAVQTRLANEHKAINLSQGFPDFDCDPALVEAVARAMHDGHNQYAPMPGVLALREAIAEKVQRVYGPAFDPATEVVVTSGATAGLFATLTTFVRPGDEVILFEPCYDSYVPVIRLSGGTPVYVSLRYPDYAVDWDAVRRAITPRTRAILVNTPHNPTGTMWTADDMRQLASIVDGTNIPAAYLAYRASFGSTSVSLPLTLGWSRDDRDSAIAPNRGRFQRLFGEWAVAGDARYLRGNYQLQQYVPLNRSWTVAFNGELGYGRGLEGRPFPVFKNFYSGGLGSVRGFEQSTLGPRDVTGLSIGGARKITLNGEVIAPLPGAGNDRTL
;
A
#
# COMPACT_ATOMS: atom_id res chain seq x y z
N MET A 1 0.57 1.22 43.70
CA MET A 1 0.98 1.25 42.29
C MET A 1 0.92 2.70 41.83
N THR A 2 2.04 3.30 41.45
CA THR A 2 2.06 4.61 40.81
C THR A 2 1.58 4.44 39.37
N ALA A 3 0.52 5.16 38.99
CA ALA A 3 0.02 5.12 37.62
C ALA A 3 1.11 5.64 36.67
N VAL A 4 1.39 4.88 35.60
CA VAL A 4 2.29 5.34 34.53
C VAL A 4 1.59 6.50 33.82
N PRO A 5 2.22 7.69 33.71
CA PRO A 5 1.61 8.81 33.00
C PRO A 5 1.48 8.46 31.52
N VAL A 6 0.24 8.44 31.01
CA VAL A 6 -0.07 8.20 29.59
C VAL A 6 -0.14 9.56 28.89
N THR A 7 0.73 9.79 27.91
CA THR A 7 0.63 10.95 27.01
C THR A 7 -0.22 10.57 25.81
N SER A 8 -1.34 11.26 25.61
CA SER A 8 -2.24 10.98 24.47
C SER A 8 -1.58 11.37 23.14
N LYS A 9 -1.73 10.52 22.11
CA LYS A 9 -1.41 10.88 20.73
C LYS A 9 -2.44 11.85 20.11
N LEU A 10 -3.59 12.02 20.77
CA LEU A 10 -4.73 12.83 20.32
C LEU A 10 -5.33 13.57 21.52
N PRO A 11 -4.62 14.55 22.11
CA PRO A 11 -5.07 15.24 23.32
C PRO A 11 -6.35 16.07 23.10
N ASP A 12 -6.61 16.49 21.85
CA ASP A 12 -7.72 17.39 21.51
C ASP A 12 -8.95 16.67 20.93
N VAL A 13 -8.89 15.34 20.79
CA VAL A 13 -10.02 14.53 20.31
C VAL A 13 -10.91 14.23 21.52
N GLY A 14 -11.70 15.23 21.91
CA GLY A 14 -12.67 15.12 22.99
C GLY A 14 -13.84 14.19 22.68
N VAL A 15 -14.89 14.27 23.49
CA VAL A 15 -16.13 13.51 23.24
C VAL A 15 -16.82 14.05 21.99
N SER A 16 -17.16 13.16 21.06
CA SER A 16 -17.87 13.54 19.83
C SER A 16 -19.25 14.14 20.13
N ILE A 17 -19.63 15.18 19.38
CA ILE A 17 -20.94 15.83 19.51
C ILE A 17 -22.09 14.84 19.32
N PHE A 18 -21.90 13.78 18.52
CA PHE A 18 -22.90 12.72 18.32
C PHE A 18 -23.24 11.97 19.62
N ALA A 19 -22.23 11.70 20.45
CA ALA A 19 -22.44 11.06 21.75
C ALA A 19 -23.17 11.98 22.73
N VAL A 20 -22.84 13.27 22.70
CA VAL A 20 -23.52 14.29 23.52
C VAL A 20 -24.98 14.45 23.10
N GLN A 21 -25.27 14.59 21.81
CA GLN A 21 -26.61 14.76 21.26
C GLN A 21 -27.48 13.52 21.49
N THR A 22 -26.92 12.32 21.30
CA THR A 22 -27.62 11.06 21.61
C THR A 22 -28.05 11.00 23.07
N ARG A 23 -27.12 11.32 23.99
CA ARG A 23 -27.42 11.33 25.42
C ARG A 23 -28.53 12.33 25.75
N LEU A 24 -28.44 13.56 25.24
CA LEU A 24 -29.45 14.59 25.46
C LEU A 24 -30.81 14.20 24.88
N ALA A 25 -30.86 13.64 23.67
CA ALA A 25 -32.10 13.19 23.06
C ALA A 25 -32.78 12.11 23.91
N ASN A 26 -32.02 11.17 24.44
CA ASN A 26 -32.53 10.14 25.35
C ASN A 26 -33.00 10.72 26.69
N GLU A 27 -32.20 11.61 27.31
CA GLU A 27 -32.54 12.29 28.58
C GLU A 27 -33.86 13.08 28.47
N HIS A 28 -34.06 13.75 27.32
CA HIS A 28 -35.25 14.59 27.08
C HIS A 28 -36.38 13.89 26.33
N LYS A 29 -36.24 12.60 25.97
CA LYS A 29 -37.17 11.87 25.10
C LYS A 29 -37.49 12.62 23.80
N ALA A 30 -36.48 13.30 23.25
CA ALA A 30 -36.61 14.03 21.99
C ALA A 30 -36.50 13.07 20.80
N ILE A 31 -37.12 13.44 19.67
CA ILE A 31 -36.89 12.76 18.40
C ILE A 31 -35.45 13.08 17.95
N ASN A 32 -34.64 12.04 17.80
CA ASN A 32 -33.21 12.20 17.49
C ASN A 32 -32.96 12.23 15.98
N LEU A 33 -32.93 13.42 15.39
CA LEU A 33 -32.55 13.62 13.98
C LEU A 33 -31.04 13.83 13.78
N SER A 34 -30.22 13.62 14.83
CA SER A 34 -28.76 13.83 14.78
C SER A 34 -27.96 12.55 14.54
N GLN A 35 -28.58 11.38 14.75
CA GLN A 35 -27.92 10.09 14.56
C GLN A 35 -27.87 9.69 13.08
N GLY A 36 -26.71 9.25 12.64
CA GLY A 36 -26.46 8.80 11.27
C GLY A 36 -26.67 7.30 11.05
N PHE A 37 -27.56 6.65 11.81
CA PHE A 37 -27.91 5.24 11.60
C PHE A 37 -29.44 5.04 11.48
N PRO A 38 -29.91 4.03 10.72
CA PRO A 38 -31.33 3.77 10.54
C PRO A 38 -32.06 3.41 11.84
N ASP A 39 -33.33 3.79 11.93
CA ASP A 39 -34.27 3.38 12.99
C ASP A 39 -35.15 2.18 12.58
N PHE A 40 -34.87 1.58 11.43
CA PHE A 40 -35.53 0.38 10.91
C PHE A 40 -34.58 -0.83 10.91
N ASP A 41 -35.17 -2.03 11.01
CA ASP A 41 -34.43 -3.29 11.00
C ASP A 41 -33.84 -3.63 9.63
N CYS A 42 -32.82 -4.48 9.62
CA CYS A 42 -32.28 -5.06 8.39
C CYS A 42 -33.25 -6.08 7.77
N ASP A 43 -33.01 -6.45 6.51
CA ASP A 43 -33.78 -7.48 5.81
C ASP A 43 -33.75 -8.81 6.60
N PRO A 44 -34.92 -9.41 6.95
CA PRO A 44 -34.98 -10.66 7.69
C PRO A 44 -34.17 -11.81 7.07
N ALA A 45 -34.01 -11.83 5.74
CA ALA A 45 -33.21 -12.84 5.06
C ALA A 45 -31.72 -12.77 5.46
N LEU A 46 -31.20 -11.57 5.74
CA LEU A 46 -29.83 -11.39 6.23
C LEU A 46 -29.68 -11.93 7.65
N VAL A 47 -30.65 -11.68 8.52
CA VAL A 47 -30.66 -12.18 9.91
C VAL A 47 -30.63 -13.71 9.91
N GLU A 48 -31.49 -14.33 9.12
CA GLU A 48 -31.57 -15.79 8.97
C GLU A 48 -30.26 -16.38 8.40
N ALA A 49 -29.66 -15.74 7.40
CA ALA A 49 -28.39 -16.18 6.84
C ALA A 49 -27.25 -16.14 7.85
N VAL A 50 -27.18 -15.09 8.67
CA VAL A 50 -26.20 -14.97 9.76
C VAL A 50 -26.43 -16.04 10.83
N ALA A 51 -27.68 -16.21 11.28
CA ALA A 51 -28.04 -17.23 12.27
C ALA A 51 -27.64 -18.64 11.82
N ARG A 52 -27.94 -18.98 10.56
CA ARG A 52 -27.55 -20.26 9.96
C ARG A 52 -26.03 -20.44 9.92
N ALA A 53 -25.29 -19.44 9.45
CA ALA A 53 -23.83 -19.53 9.39
C ALA A 53 -23.21 -19.76 10.78
N MET A 54 -23.77 -19.12 11.82
CA MET A 54 -23.35 -19.35 13.21
C MET A 54 -23.66 -20.77 13.69
N HIS A 55 -24.85 -21.30 13.37
CA HIS A 55 -25.25 -22.67 13.71
C HIS A 55 -24.40 -23.74 13.00
N ASP A 56 -24.03 -23.48 11.74
CA ASP A 56 -23.18 -24.37 10.93
C ASP A 56 -21.70 -24.32 11.33
N GLY A 57 -21.34 -23.53 12.35
CA GLY A 57 -20.02 -23.49 12.95
C GLY A 57 -19.04 -22.51 12.30
N HIS A 58 -19.50 -21.59 11.45
CA HIS A 58 -18.66 -20.55 10.83
C HIS A 58 -18.29 -19.40 11.79
N ASN A 59 -17.75 -19.76 12.96
CA ASN A 59 -17.48 -18.85 14.09
C ASN A 59 -15.97 -18.61 14.34
N GLN A 60 -15.11 -19.21 13.51
CA GLN A 60 -13.65 -19.07 13.61
C GLN A 60 -13.13 -17.92 12.75
N TYR A 61 -11.84 -17.64 12.85
CA TYR A 61 -11.20 -16.61 12.02
C TYR A 61 -11.46 -16.83 10.53
N ALA A 62 -12.01 -15.80 9.89
CA ALA A 62 -12.01 -15.71 8.44
C ALA A 62 -10.58 -15.53 7.91
N PRO A 63 -10.31 -15.87 6.63
CA PRO A 63 -9.07 -15.49 5.98
C PRO A 63 -8.82 -13.99 6.11
N MET A 64 -7.55 -13.59 6.26
CA MET A 64 -7.14 -12.19 6.48
C MET A 64 -7.79 -11.16 5.54
N PRO A 65 -7.84 -11.35 4.20
CA PRO A 65 -8.48 -10.39 3.31
C PRO A 65 -10.02 -10.46 3.32
N GLY A 66 -10.60 -11.44 4.03
CA GLY A 66 -12.02 -11.77 4.01
C GLY A 66 -12.32 -13.10 3.32
N VAL A 67 -13.51 -13.65 3.62
CA VAL A 67 -14.02 -14.88 2.97
C VAL A 67 -14.12 -14.67 1.46
N LEU A 68 -13.65 -15.63 0.66
CA LEU A 68 -13.58 -15.51 -0.80
C LEU A 68 -14.95 -15.23 -1.43
N ALA A 69 -15.98 -15.97 -1.04
CA ALA A 69 -17.33 -15.79 -1.56
C ALA A 69 -17.87 -14.35 -1.37
N LEU A 70 -17.53 -13.69 -0.25
CA LEU A 70 -17.90 -12.29 -0.02
C LEU A 70 -17.12 -11.35 -0.94
N ARG A 71 -15.83 -11.60 -1.14
CA ARG A 71 -14.98 -10.79 -2.04
C ARG A 71 -15.43 -10.91 -3.49
N GLU A 72 -15.80 -12.11 -3.95
CA GLU A 72 -16.39 -12.35 -5.27
C GLU A 72 -17.71 -11.58 -5.42
N ALA A 73 -18.63 -11.69 -4.46
CA ALA A 73 -19.90 -10.97 -4.49
C ALA A 73 -19.72 -9.43 -4.52
N ILE A 74 -18.70 -8.90 -3.82
CA ILE A 74 -18.34 -7.48 -3.86
C ILE A 74 -17.82 -7.10 -5.25
N ALA A 75 -16.87 -7.87 -5.82
CA ALA A 75 -16.31 -7.61 -7.14
C ALA A 75 -17.40 -7.62 -8.23
N GLU A 76 -18.29 -8.60 -8.21
CA GLU A 76 -19.44 -8.70 -9.12
C GLU A 76 -20.41 -7.52 -8.97
N LYS A 77 -20.71 -7.10 -7.73
CA LYS A 77 -21.56 -5.94 -7.49
C LYS A 77 -20.92 -4.68 -8.06
N VAL A 78 -19.64 -4.47 -7.83
CA VAL A 78 -18.90 -3.29 -8.30
C VAL A 78 -18.85 -3.27 -9.83
N GLN A 79 -18.58 -4.40 -10.48
CA GLN A 79 -18.62 -4.50 -11.94
C GLN A 79 -20.01 -4.18 -12.49
N ARG A 80 -21.07 -4.74 -11.88
CA ARG A 80 -22.45 -4.53 -12.32
C ARG A 80 -22.91 -3.07 -12.14
N VAL A 81 -22.56 -2.43 -11.03
CA VAL A 81 -23.06 -1.09 -10.68
C VAL A 81 -22.20 0.01 -11.28
N TYR A 82 -20.88 -0.17 -11.32
CA TYR A 82 -19.93 0.88 -11.68
C TYR A 82 -19.13 0.59 -12.96
N GLY A 83 -19.01 -0.68 -13.36
CA GLY A 83 -18.32 -1.10 -14.60
C GLY A 83 -16.96 -1.80 -14.41
N PRO A 84 -16.05 -1.31 -13.55
CA PRO A 84 -14.74 -1.94 -13.33
C PRO A 84 -14.83 -3.37 -12.77
N ALA A 85 -14.01 -4.26 -13.32
CA ALA A 85 -13.80 -5.61 -12.78
C ALA A 85 -12.55 -5.61 -11.89
N PHE A 86 -12.67 -6.19 -10.70
CA PHE A 86 -11.57 -6.33 -9.74
C PHE A 86 -11.31 -7.81 -9.47
N ASP A 87 -10.04 -8.20 -9.37
CA ASP A 87 -9.65 -9.54 -8.95
C ASP A 87 -9.96 -9.71 -7.46
N PRO A 88 -10.91 -10.58 -7.07
CA PRO A 88 -11.27 -10.77 -5.68
C PRO A 88 -10.09 -11.26 -4.83
N ALA A 89 -9.10 -11.96 -5.41
CA ALA A 89 -7.94 -12.48 -4.70
C ALA A 89 -6.93 -11.42 -4.30
N THR A 90 -6.80 -10.34 -5.08
CA THR A 90 -5.72 -9.35 -4.89
C THR A 90 -6.20 -7.91 -4.73
N GLU A 91 -7.43 -7.60 -5.17
CA GLU A 91 -7.92 -6.22 -5.26
C GLU A 91 -9.15 -5.93 -4.36
N VAL A 92 -9.62 -6.93 -3.61
CA VAL A 92 -10.73 -6.77 -2.65
C VAL A 92 -10.32 -7.21 -1.25
N VAL A 93 -10.46 -6.30 -0.28
CA VAL A 93 -10.21 -6.57 1.15
C VAL A 93 -11.44 -6.18 1.95
N VAL A 94 -11.94 -7.11 2.78
CA VAL A 94 -13.05 -6.88 3.70
C VAL A 94 -12.52 -6.34 5.02
N THR A 95 -13.15 -5.28 5.54
CA THR A 95 -12.80 -4.67 6.82
C THR A 95 -14.01 -4.61 7.76
N SER A 96 -13.76 -4.40 9.06
CA SER A 96 -14.81 -4.20 10.07
C SER A 96 -15.49 -2.83 9.90
N GLY A 97 -16.31 -2.72 8.86
CA GLY A 97 -16.96 -1.49 8.44
C GLY A 97 -16.02 -0.50 7.73
N ALA A 98 -16.61 0.57 7.21
CA ALA A 98 -15.89 1.61 6.47
C ALA A 98 -14.86 2.35 7.34
N THR A 99 -15.14 2.55 8.63
CA THR A 99 -14.22 3.20 9.57
C THR A 99 -12.88 2.45 9.68
N ALA A 100 -12.92 1.11 9.76
CA ALA A 100 -11.70 0.31 9.78
C ALA A 100 -10.97 0.33 8.43
N GLY A 101 -11.70 0.37 7.31
CA GLY A 101 -11.12 0.53 5.98
C GLY A 101 -10.41 1.86 5.79
N LEU A 102 -11.04 2.96 6.23
CA LEU A 102 -10.44 4.29 6.24
C LEU A 102 -9.19 4.33 7.13
N PHE A 103 -9.27 3.74 8.33
CA PHE A 103 -8.14 3.64 9.24
C PHE A 103 -6.96 2.88 8.62
N ALA A 104 -7.21 1.68 8.06
CA ALA A 104 -6.18 0.87 7.43
C ALA A 104 -5.56 1.58 6.22
N THR A 105 -6.38 2.24 5.39
CA THR A 105 -5.91 2.99 4.22
C THR A 105 -5.01 4.15 4.63
N LEU A 106 -5.47 5.00 5.56
CA LEU A 106 -4.71 6.16 5.99
C LEU A 106 -3.42 5.78 6.72
N THR A 107 -3.45 4.78 7.59
CA THR A 107 -2.24 4.32 8.31
C THR A 107 -1.26 3.58 7.41
N THR A 108 -1.71 3.02 6.28
CA THR A 108 -0.85 2.41 5.27
C THR A 108 -0.13 3.45 4.42
N PHE A 109 -0.84 4.50 3.98
CA PHE A 109 -0.31 5.42 2.98
C PHE A 109 0.27 6.71 3.54
N VAL A 110 -0.20 7.20 4.68
CA VAL A 110 0.21 8.50 5.26
C VAL A 110 1.40 8.31 6.19
N ARG A 111 2.45 9.11 5.98
CA ARG A 111 3.65 9.16 6.82
C ARG A 111 3.76 10.49 7.56
N PRO A 112 4.60 10.55 8.62
CA PRO A 112 4.90 11.82 9.28
C PRO A 112 5.38 12.88 8.28
N GLY A 113 4.71 14.03 8.27
CA GLY A 113 5.01 15.15 7.37
C GLY A 113 4.23 15.14 6.04
N ASP A 114 3.51 14.07 5.72
CA ASP A 114 2.62 14.06 4.55
C ASP A 114 1.41 14.98 4.77
N GLU A 115 0.88 15.52 3.68
CA GLU A 115 -0.36 16.31 3.65
C GLU A 115 -1.51 15.49 3.05
N VAL A 116 -2.69 15.61 3.65
CA VAL A 116 -3.90 14.92 3.19
C VAL A 116 -5.02 15.95 2.99
N ILE A 117 -5.48 16.10 1.74
CA ILE A 117 -6.51 17.08 1.40
C ILE A 117 -7.90 16.53 1.76
N LEU A 118 -8.69 17.34 2.44
CA LEU A 118 -10.07 17.08 2.87
C LEU A 118 -11.00 18.17 2.33
N PHE A 119 -12.23 17.79 1.94
CA PHE A 119 -13.28 18.75 1.63
C PHE A 119 -14.12 19.03 2.88
N GLU A 120 -14.15 20.27 3.36
CA GLU A 120 -14.93 20.62 4.55
C GLU A 120 -16.31 21.22 4.21
N PRO A 121 -17.38 20.93 4.99
CA PRO A 121 -17.40 20.07 6.19
C PRO A 121 -17.15 18.59 5.87
N CYS A 122 -16.47 17.84 6.74
CA CYS A 122 -16.12 16.43 6.47
C CYS A 122 -16.56 15.50 7.60
N TYR A 123 -16.56 14.20 7.33
CA TYR A 123 -16.79 13.17 8.35
C TYR A 123 -15.73 13.20 9.46
N ASP A 124 -16.16 12.98 10.70
CA ASP A 124 -15.37 13.23 11.91
C ASP A 124 -14.14 12.33 12.06
N SER A 125 -14.18 11.12 11.49
CA SER A 125 -13.11 10.14 11.64
C SER A 125 -11.86 10.44 10.82
N TYR A 126 -11.91 11.32 9.82
CA TYR A 126 -10.79 11.53 8.90
C TYR A 126 -9.59 12.19 9.59
N VAL A 127 -9.82 13.33 10.24
CA VAL A 127 -8.78 14.18 10.84
C VAL A 127 -8.01 13.45 11.95
N PRO A 128 -8.65 12.77 12.92
CA PRO A 128 -7.94 12.05 13.97
C PRO A 128 -6.98 10.98 13.42
N VAL A 129 -7.38 10.25 12.38
CA VAL A 129 -6.55 9.19 11.80
C VAL A 129 -5.36 9.78 11.05
N ILE A 130 -5.56 10.86 10.28
CA ILE A 130 -4.45 11.57 9.60
C ILE A 130 -3.41 12.04 10.62
N ARG A 131 -3.86 12.69 11.70
CA ARG A 131 -2.98 13.16 12.79
C ARG A 131 -2.29 12.00 13.51
N LEU A 132 -2.99 10.89 13.73
CA LEU A 132 -2.43 9.70 14.37
C LEU A 132 -1.26 9.09 13.56
N SER A 133 -1.33 9.19 12.23
CA SER A 133 -0.28 8.81 11.27
C SER A 133 0.83 9.86 11.13
N GLY A 134 0.74 11.01 11.82
CA GLY A 134 1.69 12.12 11.72
C GLY A 134 1.51 13.00 10.47
N GLY A 135 0.41 12.82 9.74
CA GLY A 135 0.06 13.64 8.59
C GLY A 135 -0.61 14.96 9.00
N THR A 136 -0.63 15.90 8.07
CA THR A 136 -1.28 17.20 8.21
C THR A 136 -2.55 17.25 7.35
N PRO A 137 -3.75 17.42 7.94
CA PRO A 137 -4.95 17.67 7.16
C PRO A 137 -4.89 19.05 6.51
N VAL A 138 -5.15 19.11 5.21
CA VAL A 138 -5.25 20.35 4.41
C VAL A 138 -6.69 20.50 3.96
N TYR A 139 -7.34 21.60 4.33
CA TYR A 139 -8.78 21.77 4.13
C TYR A 139 -9.06 22.57 2.85
N VAL A 140 -10.04 22.10 2.08
CA VAL A 140 -10.67 22.81 0.97
C VAL A 140 -12.15 22.97 1.29
N SER A 141 -12.60 24.20 1.56
CA SER A 141 -13.98 24.46 1.96
C SER A 141 -14.94 24.38 0.77
N LEU A 142 -15.98 23.56 0.90
CA LEU A 142 -17.10 23.53 -0.02
C LEU A 142 -17.90 24.83 0.09
N ARG A 143 -18.29 25.41 -1.05
CA ARG A 143 -18.91 26.74 -1.08
C ARG A 143 -20.42 26.65 -0.93
N TYR A 144 -20.97 27.20 0.15
CA TYR A 144 -22.42 27.39 0.30
C TYR A 144 -22.97 28.32 -0.81
N PRO A 145 -24.21 28.13 -1.32
CA PRO A 145 -25.27 27.21 -0.85
C PRO A 145 -25.28 25.81 -1.45
N ASP A 146 -24.64 25.61 -2.60
CA ASP A 146 -24.67 24.35 -3.34
C ASP A 146 -23.58 23.36 -2.90
N TYR A 147 -22.68 23.80 -2.00
CA TYR A 147 -21.52 23.06 -1.54
C TYR A 147 -20.64 22.59 -2.70
N ALA A 148 -20.51 23.42 -3.74
CA ALA A 148 -19.65 23.15 -4.88
C ALA A 148 -18.17 23.14 -4.48
N VAL A 149 -17.39 22.29 -5.14
CA VAL A 149 -15.94 22.21 -4.97
C VAL A 149 -15.29 23.43 -5.64
N ASP A 150 -14.41 24.11 -4.90
CA ASP A 150 -13.50 25.11 -5.49
C ASP A 150 -12.27 24.40 -6.07
N TRP A 151 -12.34 24.05 -7.36
CA TRP A 151 -11.27 23.32 -8.04
C TRP A 151 -9.94 24.09 -8.13
N ASP A 152 -9.98 25.42 -8.11
CA ASP A 152 -8.77 26.23 -8.06
C ASP A 152 -8.13 26.18 -6.66
N ALA A 153 -8.95 26.13 -5.59
CA ALA A 153 -8.48 25.88 -4.24
C ALA A 153 -7.85 24.49 -4.11
N VAL A 154 -8.43 23.45 -4.74
CA VAL A 154 -7.82 22.11 -4.79
C VAL A 154 -6.44 22.17 -5.46
N ARG A 155 -6.32 22.83 -6.62
CA ARG A 155 -5.02 22.97 -7.33
C ARG A 155 -3.98 23.68 -6.46
N ARG A 156 -4.36 24.73 -5.73
CA ARG A 156 -3.47 25.46 -4.81
C ARG A 156 -3.10 24.65 -3.57
N ALA A 157 -3.96 23.74 -3.13
CA ALA A 157 -3.72 22.91 -1.95
C ALA A 157 -2.74 21.76 -2.21
N ILE A 158 -2.50 21.40 -3.47
CA ILE A 158 -1.55 20.33 -3.83
C ILE A 158 -0.12 20.86 -3.72
N THR A 159 0.69 20.15 -2.95
CA THR A 159 2.12 20.39 -2.74
C THR A 159 2.92 19.11 -2.98
N PRO A 160 4.27 19.16 -3.03
CA PRO A 160 5.09 17.95 -3.04
C PRO A 160 4.90 17.02 -1.83
N ARG A 161 4.27 17.48 -0.74
CA ARG A 161 3.93 16.68 0.44
C ARG A 161 2.53 16.06 0.36
N THR A 162 1.71 16.46 -0.61
CA THR A 162 0.35 15.91 -0.75
C THR A 162 0.41 14.44 -1.08
N ARG A 163 -0.10 13.61 -0.16
CA ARG A 163 -0.09 12.16 -0.25
C ARG A 163 -1.42 11.59 -0.71
N ALA A 164 -2.53 12.20 -0.30
CA ALA A 164 -3.87 11.74 -0.60
C ALA A 164 -4.87 12.89 -0.62
N ILE A 165 -5.98 12.67 -1.32
CA ILE A 165 -7.18 13.51 -1.33
C ILE A 165 -8.35 12.60 -0.95
N LEU A 166 -9.08 12.90 0.13
CA LEU A 166 -10.23 12.09 0.56
C LEU A 166 -11.50 12.63 -0.05
N VAL A 167 -12.18 11.79 -0.82
CA VAL A 167 -13.46 12.09 -1.46
C VAL A 167 -14.56 11.32 -0.78
N ASN A 168 -15.63 12.00 -0.39
CA ASN A 168 -16.86 11.37 0.08
C ASN A 168 -18.04 11.83 -0.78
N THR A 169 -18.54 10.93 -1.61
CA THR A 169 -19.71 11.16 -2.48
C THR A 169 -20.56 9.87 -2.52
N PRO A 170 -21.85 9.90 -2.12
CA PRO A 170 -22.59 11.05 -1.58
C PRO A 170 -21.98 11.61 -0.28
N HIS A 171 -22.04 12.92 -0.13
CA HIS A 171 -21.28 13.66 0.87
C HIS A 171 -22.05 13.78 2.19
N ASN A 172 -21.47 13.26 3.26
CA ASN A 172 -21.88 13.52 4.64
C ASN A 172 -21.05 14.70 5.17
N PRO A 173 -21.64 15.85 5.54
CA PRO A 173 -23.04 16.04 5.93
C PRO A 173 -23.96 16.78 4.94
N THR A 174 -23.44 17.26 3.80
CA THR A 174 -24.19 18.20 2.95
C THR A 174 -25.28 17.53 2.11
N GLY A 175 -25.22 16.21 1.94
CA GLY A 175 -26.11 15.44 1.06
C GLY A 175 -25.82 15.63 -0.43
N THR A 176 -24.77 16.37 -0.81
CA THR A 176 -24.42 16.59 -2.21
C THR A 176 -23.71 15.39 -2.84
N MET A 177 -23.76 15.30 -4.16
CA MET A 177 -23.06 14.27 -4.93
C MET A 177 -22.19 14.93 -5.99
N TRP A 178 -21.02 14.37 -6.21
CA TRP A 178 -20.14 14.83 -7.28
C TRP A 178 -20.72 14.49 -8.64
N THR A 179 -20.58 15.44 -9.56
CA THR A 179 -20.95 15.25 -10.96
C THR A 179 -19.84 14.51 -11.74
N ALA A 180 -20.16 14.10 -12.96
CA ALA A 180 -19.13 13.60 -13.88
C ALA A 180 -18.05 14.65 -14.20
N ASP A 181 -18.37 15.95 -14.12
CA ASP A 181 -17.40 17.02 -14.30
C ASP A 181 -16.44 17.11 -13.13
N ASP A 182 -16.94 17.04 -11.90
CA ASP A 182 -16.13 16.99 -10.68
C ASP A 182 -15.14 15.83 -10.70
N MET A 183 -15.60 14.64 -11.10
CA MET A 183 -14.73 13.48 -11.26
C MET A 183 -13.64 13.70 -12.33
N ARG A 184 -13.98 14.34 -13.46
CA ARG A 184 -13.02 14.69 -14.52
C ARG A 184 -12.01 15.74 -14.08
N GLN A 185 -12.44 16.74 -13.31
CA GLN A 185 -11.57 17.78 -12.75
C GLN A 185 -10.55 17.16 -11.81
N LEU A 186 -10.99 16.33 -10.86
CA LEU A 186 -10.07 15.62 -9.96
C LEU A 186 -9.08 14.77 -10.76
N ALA A 187 -9.56 13.95 -11.69
CA ALA A 187 -8.71 13.09 -12.51
C ALA A 187 -7.65 13.90 -13.29
N SER A 188 -8.05 15.03 -13.87
CA SER A 188 -7.12 15.94 -14.58
C SER A 188 -6.11 16.58 -13.65
N ILE A 189 -6.49 16.94 -12.42
CA ILE A 189 -5.61 17.57 -11.44
C ILE A 189 -4.55 16.60 -10.93
N VAL A 190 -4.93 15.33 -10.71
CA VAL A 190 -4.01 14.32 -10.17
C VAL A 190 -3.24 13.55 -11.23
N ASP A 191 -3.53 13.74 -12.53
CA ASP A 191 -2.81 13.06 -13.60
C ASP A 191 -1.31 13.38 -13.53
N GLY A 192 -0.48 12.34 -13.49
CA GLY A 192 0.97 12.46 -13.38
C GLY A 192 1.51 12.85 -12.01
N THR A 193 0.66 13.07 -10.99
CA THR A 193 1.12 13.37 -9.62
C THR A 193 1.59 12.10 -8.90
N ASN A 194 2.56 12.24 -7.99
CA ASN A 194 3.12 11.13 -7.19
C ASN A 194 3.68 9.95 -8.01
N ILE A 195 4.13 10.25 -9.24
CA ILE A 195 4.83 9.33 -10.14
C ILE A 195 6.26 9.84 -10.29
N PRO A 196 7.30 8.98 -10.24
CA PRO A 196 8.66 9.44 -10.47
C PRO A 196 8.78 10.11 -11.84
N ALA A 197 9.51 11.23 -11.93
CA ALA A 197 9.75 11.98 -13.16
C ALA A 197 10.29 11.09 -14.30
N ALA A 198 11.04 10.04 -13.96
CA ALA A 198 11.52 9.05 -14.93
C ALA A 198 10.38 8.27 -15.61
N TYR A 199 9.29 7.97 -14.90
CA TYR A 199 8.09 7.35 -15.48
C TYR A 199 7.29 8.36 -16.31
N LEU A 200 7.22 9.63 -15.89
CA LEU A 200 6.59 10.70 -16.69
C LEU A 200 7.33 10.92 -18.02
N ALA A 201 8.67 10.96 -17.97
CA ALA A 201 9.50 11.07 -19.17
C ALA A 201 9.35 9.87 -20.10
N TYR A 202 9.25 8.66 -19.54
CA TYR A 202 8.96 7.45 -20.31
C TYR A 202 7.59 7.53 -20.97
N ARG A 203 6.53 7.92 -20.22
CA ARG A 203 5.17 8.10 -20.74
C ARG A 203 5.13 9.15 -21.86
N ALA A 204 5.84 10.26 -21.73
CA ALA A 204 5.91 11.29 -22.76
C ALA A 204 6.57 10.80 -24.05
N SER A 205 7.51 9.85 -23.94
CA SER A 205 8.28 9.32 -25.09
C SER A 205 7.61 8.11 -25.76
N PHE A 206 6.93 7.26 -24.98
CA PHE A 206 6.46 5.95 -25.44
C PHE A 206 4.96 5.71 -25.19
N GLY A 207 4.24 6.66 -24.59
CA GLY A 207 2.84 6.52 -24.22
C GLY A 207 2.63 5.90 -22.83
N SER A 208 1.38 5.88 -22.37
CA SER A 208 0.96 5.36 -21.06
C SER A 208 0.89 3.83 -21.00
N THR A 209 1.05 3.15 -22.14
CA THR A 209 1.00 1.69 -22.26
C THR A 209 2.21 1.24 -23.05
N SER A 210 2.91 0.23 -22.54
CA SER A 210 4.07 -0.37 -23.21
C SER A 210 3.89 -1.88 -23.24
N VAL A 211 3.90 -2.45 -24.43
CA VAL A 211 3.88 -3.91 -24.62
C VAL A 211 5.30 -4.37 -24.96
N SER A 212 5.76 -5.46 -24.37
CA SER A 212 7.02 -6.10 -24.77
C SER A 212 6.93 -7.61 -24.71
N LEU A 213 7.73 -8.27 -25.55
CA LEU A 213 7.91 -9.72 -25.55
C LEU A 213 9.30 -10.06 -24.99
N PRO A 214 9.43 -10.34 -23.68
CA PRO A 214 10.69 -10.73 -23.08
C PRO A 214 10.97 -12.23 -23.29
N LEU A 215 12.15 -12.56 -23.80
CA LEU A 215 12.74 -13.89 -23.76
C LEU A 215 13.65 -13.99 -22.53
N THR A 216 13.43 -14.99 -21.69
CA THR A 216 14.21 -15.19 -20.46
C THR A 216 15.00 -16.48 -20.49
N LEU A 217 16.26 -16.42 -20.06
CA LEU A 217 17.12 -17.59 -19.90
C LEU A 217 17.70 -17.60 -18.49
N GLY A 218 17.58 -18.73 -17.80
CA GLY A 218 18.08 -18.89 -16.44
C GLY A 218 19.02 -20.10 -16.32
N TRP A 219 20.08 -19.95 -15.53
CA TRP A 219 20.94 -21.03 -15.10
C TRP A 219 21.16 -20.91 -13.60
N SER A 220 21.19 -22.04 -12.90
CA SER A 220 21.53 -22.08 -11.48
C SER A 220 22.32 -23.34 -11.15
N ARG A 221 23.23 -23.21 -10.19
CA ARG A 221 23.98 -24.31 -9.60
C ARG A 221 24.00 -24.14 -8.09
N ASP A 222 23.55 -25.18 -7.39
CA ASP A 222 23.53 -25.22 -5.94
C ASP A 222 24.41 -26.38 -5.46
N ASP A 223 25.57 -26.04 -4.91
CA ASP A 223 26.50 -26.96 -4.26
C ASP A 223 26.46 -26.80 -2.72
N ARG A 224 25.40 -26.18 -2.16
CA ARG A 224 25.23 -26.03 -0.70
C ARG A 224 24.89 -27.37 -0.05
N ASP A 225 25.36 -27.56 1.18
CA ASP A 225 25.06 -28.73 2.00
C ASP A 225 23.61 -28.77 2.50
N SER A 226 22.96 -27.61 2.62
CA SER A 226 21.54 -27.47 2.95
C SER A 226 20.94 -26.29 2.20
N ALA A 227 19.70 -26.44 1.72
CA ALA A 227 18.97 -25.35 1.08
C ALA A 227 18.42 -24.32 2.09
N ILE A 228 18.16 -24.76 3.33
CA ILE A 228 17.47 -23.99 4.37
C ILE A 228 18.47 -23.39 5.37
N ALA A 229 19.45 -24.18 5.82
CA ALA A 229 20.44 -23.77 6.81
C ALA A 229 21.86 -24.14 6.33
N PRO A 230 22.39 -23.45 5.30
CA PRO A 230 23.67 -23.81 4.70
C PRO A 230 24.82 -23.53 5.67
N ASN A 231 25.71 -24.50 5.80
CA ASN A 231 26.94 -24.37 6.60
C ASN A 231 28.19 -24.36 5.72
N ARG A 232 28.13 -25.04 4.56
CA ARG A 232 29.18 -25.06 3.54
C ARG A 232 28.58 -25.08 2.15
N GLY A 233 29.29 -24.48 1.20
CA GLY A 233 29.03 -24.65 -0.22
C GLY A 233 28.63 -23.35 -0.87
N ARG A 234 28.15 -23.45 -2.11
CA ARG A 234 27.99 -22.29 -2.98
C ARG A 234 26.70 -22.39 -3.78
N PHE A 235 25.94 -21.30 -3.81
CA PHE A 235 24.83 -21.14 -4.72
C PHE A 235 25.14 -20.06 -5.75
N GLN A 236 24.90 -20.37 -7.02
CA GLN A 236 25.07 -19.43 -8.13
C GLN A 236 23.83 -19.43 -8.98
N ARG A 237 23.42 -18.24 -9.42
CA ARG A 237 22.32 -18.07 -10.36
C ARG A 237 22.66 -17.00 -11.36
N LEU A 238 22.46 -17.29 -12.64
CA LEU A 238 22.51 -16.32 -13.73
C LEU A 238 21.12 -16.26 -14.35
N PHE A 239 20.61 -15.06 -14.56
CA PHE A 239 19.34 -14.82 -15.21
C PHE A 239 19.51 -13.72 -16.26
N GLY A 240 19.07 -13.99 -17.48
CA GLY A 240 19.03 -13.05 -18.58
C GLY A 240 17.60 -12.85 -19.06
N GLU A 241 17.28 -11.62 -19.45
CA GLU A 241 16.00 -11.21 -20.00
C GLU A 241 16.28 -10.28 -21.18
N TRP A 242 15.78 -10.64 -22.35
CA TRP A 242 15.92 -9.91 -23.59
C TRP A 242 14.54 -9.60 -24.16
N ALA A 243 14.14 -8.33 -24.14
CA ALA A 243 12.92 -7.89 -24.82
C ALA A 243 13.20 -7.74 -26.32
N VAL A 244 12.74 -8.74 -27.08
CA VAL A 244 13.00 -8.86 -28.53
C VAL A 244 12.04 -8.05 -29.39
N ALA A 245 10.85 -7.74 -28.86
CA ALA A 245 9.80 -7.05 -29.59
C ALA A 245 8.96 -6.17 -28.66
N GLY A 246 8.22 -5.23 -29.29
CA GLY A 246 7.35 -4.27 -28.61
C GLY A 246 7.97 -2.88 -28.43
N ASP A 247 7.38 -2.10 -27.53
CA ASP A 247 7.69 -0.70 -27.24
C ASP A 247 8.93 -0.56 -26.35
N ALA A 248 9.12 -1.50 -25.43
CA ALA A 248 10.33 -1.60 -24.63
C ALA A 248 11.29 -2.64 -25.25
N ARG A 249 12.46 -2.19 -25.71
CA ARG A 249 13.56 -3.06 -26.18
C ARG A 249 14.75 -2.91 -25.26
N TYR A 250 15.15 -3.98 -24.59
CA TYR A 250 16.22 -3.94 -23.60
C TYR A 250 16.85 -5.33 -23.41
N LEU A 251 18.07 -5.30 -22.88
CA LEU A 251 18.75 -6.46 -22.32
C LEU A 251 18.90 -6.24 -20.81
N ARG A 252 18.65 -7.28 -20.03
CA ARG A 252 18.79 -7.28 -18.58
C ARG A 252 19.45 -8.59 -18.15
N GLY A 253 20.46 -8.50 -17.32
CA GLY A 253 21.19 -9.64 -16.75
C GLY A 253 21.33 -9.48 -15.25
N ASN A 254 21.19 -10.57 -14.52
CA ASN A 254 21.41 -10.64 -13.08
C ASN A 254 22.24 -11.88 -12.76
N TYR A 255 23.26 -11.69 -11.93
CA TYR A 255 24.08 -12.76 -11.38
C TYR A 255 24.08 -12.70 -9.86
N GLN A 256 23.79 -13.82 -9.21
CA GLN A 256 23.84 -13.99 -7.77
C GLN A 256 24.86 -15.07 -7.41
N LEU A 257 25.63 -14.79 -6.36
CA LEU A 257 26.58 -15.71 -5.75
C LEU A 257 26.38 -15.71 -4.23
N GLN A 258 26.15 -16.86 -3.64
CA GLN A 258 26.21 -17.07 -2.21
C GLN A 258 27.32 -18.08 -1.89
N GLN A 259 28.18 -17.76 -0.93
CA GLN A 259 29.27 -18.60 -0.48
C GLN A 259 29.20 -18.78 1.03
N TYR A 260 29.13 -20.02 1.48
CA TYR A 260 29.13 -20.40 2.90
C TYR A 260 30.44 -21.09 3.25
N VAL A 261 31.12 -20.57 4.26
CA VAL A 261 32.41 -21.06 4.74
C VAL A 261 32.29 -21.37 6.24
N PRO A 262 32.38 -22.64 6.65
CA PRO A 262 32.33 -22.99 8.06
C PRO A 262 33.63 -22.52 8.75
N LEU A 263 33.50 -21.77 9.83
CA LEU A 263 34.62 -21.44 10.72
C LEU A 263 34.90 -22.59 11.68
N ASN A 264 33.83 -23.23 12.18
CA ASN A 264 33.87 -24.42 13.03
C ASN A 264 32.51 -25.16 12.93
N ARG A 265 32.24 -26.11 13.83
CA ARG A 265 30.97 -26.88 13.82
C ARG A 265 29.72 -26.02 14.05
N SER A 266 29.85 -24.89 14.71
CA SER A 266 28.72 -24.04 15.13
C SER A 266 28.71 -22.67 14.44
N TRP A 267 29.80 -22.23 13.81
CA TRP A 267 29.91 -20.91 13.20
C TRP A 267 30.19 -20.98 11.70
N THR A 268 29.49 -20.16 10.91
CA THR A 268 29.66 -20.03 9.46
C THR A 268 29.75 -18.57 9.07
N VAL A 269 30.65 -18.24 8.15
CA VAL A 269 30.61 -16.95 7.44
C VAL A 269 29.91 -17.17 6.11
N ALA A 270 28.92 -16.34 5.83
CA ALA A 270 28.19 -16.33 4.57
C ALA A 270 28.48 -15.03 3.82
N PHE A 271 28.77 -15.13 2.53
CA PHE A 271 28.90 -13.99 1.63
C PHE A 271 27.80 -14.07 0.58
N ASN A 272 27.08 -12.98 0.35
CA ASN A 272 26.11 -12.86 -0.74
C ASN A 272 26.52 -11.70 -1.65
N GLY A 273 26.58 -11.97 -2.95
CA GLY A 273 26.88 -10.98 -3.97
C GLY A 273 25.83 -11.02 -5.07
N GLU A 274 25.33 -9.85 -5.45
CA GLU A 274 24.41 -9.68 -6.56
C GLU A 274 24.90 -8.61 -7.52
N LEU A 275 24.95 -8.94 -8.80
CA LEU A 275 25.29 -8.05 -9.90
C LEU A 275 24.09 -7.95 -10.82
N GLY A 276 23.67 -6.73 -11.15
CA GLY A 276 22.63 -6.43 -12.11
C GLY A 276 23.16 -5.52 -13.20
N TYR A 277 22.85 -5.83 -14.45
CA TYR A 277 23.15 -4.98 -15.58
C TYR A 277 21.97 -4.93 -16.53
N GLY A 278 21.59 -3.73 -16.95
CA GLY A 278 20.47 -3.43 -17.82
C GLY A 278 20.90 -2.40 -18.85
N ARG A 279 20.42 -2.56 -20.07
CA ARG A 279 20.70 -1.65 -21.17
C ARG A 279 19.52 -1.61 -22.14
N GLY A 280 19.08 -0.42 -22.52
CA GLY A 280 18.13 -0.25 -23.62
C GLY A 280 18.78 -0.57 -24.96
N LEU A 281 18.00 -1.09 -25.89
CA LEU A 281 18.46 -1.48 -27.24
C LEU A 281 17.86 -0.53 -28.29
N GLU A 282 18.49 -0.47 -29.46
CA GLU A 282 17.99 0.30 -30.63
C GLU A 282 17.76 1.79 -30.33
N GLY A 283 18.66 2.39 -29.56
CA GLY A 283 18.57 3.81 -29.19
C GLY A 283 17.48 4.13 -28.15
N ARG A 284 16.72 3.13 -27.69
CA ARG A 284 15.72 3.31 -26.63
C ARG A 284 16.40 3.32 -25.25
N PRO A 285 15.91 4.11 -24.28
CA PRO A 285 16.41 4.08 -22.92
C PRO A 285 16.09 2.74 -22.26
N PHE A 286 16.89 2.36 -21.25
CA PHE A 286 16.54 1.22 -20.43
C PHE A 286 15.25 1.53 -19.65
N PRO A 287 14.20 0.67 -19.71
CA PRO A 287 12.92 1.01 -19.11
C PRO A 287 13.02 1.15 -17.59
N VAL A 288 12.49 2.25 -17.06
CA VAL A 288 12.55 2.57 -15.62
C VAL A 288 11.90 1.48 -14.74
N PHE A 289 10.85 0.82 -15.23
CA PHE A 289 10.19 -0.30 -14.54
C PHE A 289 10.99 -1.62 -14.56
N LYS A 290 12.14 -1.67 -15.25
CA LYS A 290 13.08 -2.80 -15.23
C LYS A 290 14.34 -2.52 -14.44
N ASN A 291 14.43 -1.35 -13.79
CA ASN A 291 15.53 -0.99 -12.90
C ASN A 291 15.72 -2.02 -11.78
N PHE A 292 16.96 -2.11 -11.33
CA PHE A 292 17.34 -2.89 -10.16
C PHE A 292 17.27 -2.01 -8.91
N TYR A 293 16.79 -2.60 -7.82
CA TYR A 293 16.63 -1.94 -6.52
C TYR A 293 17.38 -2.72 -5.43
N SER A 294 17.80 -2.00 -4.39
CA SER A 294 18.42 -2.52 -3.18
C SER A 294 17.77 -1.89 -1.94
N GLY A 295 17.97 -2.51 -0.79
CA GLY A 295 17.33 -2.18 0.49
C GLY A 295 16.30 -3.24 0.88
N GLY A 296 16.19 -3.51 2.18
CA GLY A 296 15.30 -4.51 2.77
C GLY A 296 15.97 -5.85 3.07
N LEU A 297 15.20 -6.75 3.70
CA LEU A 297 15.67 -8.01 4.28
C LEU A 297 16.42 -8.92 3.28
N GLY A 298 15.99 -8.93 2.02
CA GLY A 298 16.57 -9.75 0.95
C GLY A 298 17.77 -9.14 0.23
N SER A 299 18.18 -7.91 0.56
CA SER A 299 19.36 -7.28 -0.03
C SER A 299 20.23 -6.63 1.03
N VAL A 300 19.95 -5.39 1.44
CA VAL A 300 20.73 -4.68 2.47
C VAL A 300 19.85 -4.48 3.70
N ARG A 301 20.07 -5.34 4.71
CA ARG A 301 19.35 -5.25 6.00
C ARG A 301 19.65 -3.91 6.67
N GLY A 302 18.66 -3.37 7.38
CA GLY A 302 18.73 -2.05 8.02
C GLY A 302 18.24 -0.89 7.15
N PHE A 303 18.00 -1.12 5.85
CA PHE A 303 17.34 -0.16 4.97
C PHE A 303 15.93 -0.61 4.63
N GLU A 304 15.04 0.35 4.36
CA GLU A 304 13.72 0.09 3.82
C GLU A 304 13.80 -0.56 2.43
N GLN A 305 12.79 -1.36 2.09
CA GLN A 305 12.74 -2.10 0.82
C GLN A 305 12.86 -1.17 -0.38
N SER A 306 13.80 -1.46 -1.29
CA SER A 306 13.98 -0.74 -2.56
C SER A 306 14.32 0.77 -2.44
N THR A 307 14.83 1.21 -1.29
CA THR A 307 15.13 2.63 -1.04
C THR A 307 16.57 3.05 -1.29
N LEU A 308 17.48 2.07 -1.47
CA LEU A 308 18.88 2.34 -1.79
C LEU A 308 19.08 2.49 -3.29
N GLY A 309 19.65 3.63 -3.68
CA GLY A 309 20.03 3.91 -5.06
C GLY A 309 19.71 5.35 -5.48
N PRO A 310 19.79 5.61 -6.79
CA PRO A 310 19.42 6.90 -7.37
C PRO A 310 17.98 7.29 -7.01
N ARG A 311 17.83 8.56 -6.71
CA ARG A 311 16.53 9.22 -6.57
C ARG A 311 16.37 10.21 -7.70
N ASP A 312 15.14 10.40 -8.13
CA ASP A 312 14.83 11.42 -9.13
C ASP A 312 14.60 12.79 -8.49
N VAL A 313 14.22 13.78 -9.31
CA VAL A 313 13.91 15.14 -8.87
C VAL A 313 12.69 15.22 -7.94
N THR A 314 11.86 14.18 -7.89
CA THR A 314 10.74 14.08 -6.94
C THR A 314 11.17 13.49 -5.60
N GLY A 315 12.42 13.04 -5.48
CA GLY A 315 12.98 12.41 -4.28
C GLY A 315 12.63 10.92 -4.13
N LEU A 316 11.87 10.36 -5.09
CA LEU A 316 11.49 8.95 -5.11
C LEU A 316 12.66 8.08 -5.57
N SER A 317 12.83 6.92 -4.92
CA SER A 317 13.82 5.92 -5.34
C SER A 317 13.39 5.33 -6.69
N ILE A 318 14.26 5.45 -7.69
CA ILE A 318 14.01 4.94 -9.04
C ILE A 318 14.88 3.73 -9.37
N GLY A 319 15.76 3.31 -8.45
CA GLY A 319 16.74 2.27 -8.70
C GLY A 319 17.69 2.64 -9.83
N GLY A 320 18.26 1.65 -10.51
CA GLY A 320 19.12 1.92 -11.66
C GLY A 320 19.27 0.76 -12.63
N ALA A 321 19.81 1.06 -13.80
CA ALA A 321 20.14 0.06 -14.82
C ALA A 321 21.33 -0.83 -14.41
N ARG A 322 22.05 -0.50 -13.33
CA ARG A 322 23.17 -1.28 -12.81
C ARG A 322 23.02 -1.44 -11.31
N LYS A 323 23.36 -2.62 -10.80
CA LYS A 323 23.34 -2.94 -9.37
C LYS A 323 24.57 -3.74 -8.99
N ILE A 324 25.16 -3.41 -7.86
CA ILE A 324 26.10 -4.27 -7.12
C ILE A 324 25.64 -4.27 -5.67
N THR A 325 25.45 -5.43 -5.08
CA THR A 325 25.15 -5.58 -3.65
C THR A 325 26.01 -6.70 -3.10
N LEU A 326 26.74 -6.42 -2.03
CA LEU A 326 27.64 -7.36 -1.36
C LEU A 326 27.31 -7.36 0.12
N ASN A 327 27.06 -8.54 0.69
CA ASN A 327 26.78 -8.73 2.10
C ASN A 327 27.72 -9.78 2.67
N GLY A 328 28.12 -9.61 3.93
CA GLY A 328 28.78 -10.62 4.74
C GLY A 328 27.97 -10.83 6.02
N GLU A 329 27.72 -12.09 6.38
CA GLU A 329 26.98 -12.48 7.58
C GLU A 329 27.77 -13.53 8.36
N VAL A 330 27.68 -13.47 9.68
CA VAL A 330 28.17 -14.53 10.57
C VAL A 330 26.96 -15.23 11.16
N ILE A 331 26.85 -16.52 10.89
CA ILE A 331 25.74 -17.37 11.30
C ILE A 331 26.21 -18.27 12.44
N ALA A 332 25.48 -18.24 13.54
CA ALA A 332 25.69 -19.09 14.71
C ALA A 332 24.33 -19.61 15.23
N PRO A 333 24.28 -20.78 15.88
CA PRO A 333 23.06 -21.28 16.50
C PRO A 333 22.59 -20.35 17.62
N LEU A 334 21.27 -20.37 17.86
CA LEU A 334 20.68 -19.72 19.02
C LEU A 334 21.29 -20.28 20.32
N PRO A 335 21.64 -19.43 21.30
CA PRO A 335 22.13 -19.89 22.60
C PRO A 335 21.15 -20.89 23.23
N GLY A 336 21.62 -22.12 23.48
CA GLY A 336 20.81 -23.21 24.05
C GLY A 336 20.23 -24.22 23.05
N ALA A 337 20.29 -23.97 21.74
CA ALA A 337 19.79 -24.88 20.69
C ALA A 337 20.81 -25.97 20.25
N GLY A 338 22.00 -26.01 20.87
CA GLY A 338 23.07 -26.93 20.48
C GLY A 338 23.64 -26.59 19.08
N ASN A 339 23.83 -27.61 18.24
CA ASN A 339 24.32 -27.43 16.86
C ASN A 339 23.18 -27.35 15.82
N ASP A 340 21.92 -27.39 16.26
CA ASP A 340 20.78 -27.21 15.36
C ASP A 340 20.64 -25.73 15.01
N ARG A 341 20.58 -25.44 13.70
CA ARG A 341 20.47 -24.09 13.15
C ARG A 341 19.15 -23.88 12.41
N THR A 342 18.22 -24.83 12.51
CA THR A 342 16.89 -24.77 11.86
C THR A 342 15.80 -24.21 12.76
N LEU A 343 16.10 -23.98 14.04
CA LEU A 343 15.21 -23.46 15.08
C LEU A 343 15.35 -21.95 15.27
#